data_AF-A0A150FV21-F1
#
_entry.id   AF-A0A150FV21-F1
#
_cell.length_a   1.000
_cell.length_b   1.000
_cell.length_c   1.000
_cell.angle_alpha   90.00
_cell.angle_beta   90.00
_cell.angle_gamma   90.00
#
_symmetry.space_group_name_H-M   'P 1'
#
loop_
_entity.id
_entity.type
_entity.pdbx_description
1 polymer ?
#
loop_
_entity_poly.entity_id
_entity_poly.type
_entity_poly.pdbx_seq_one_letter_code
_entity_poly.pdbx_strand_id
1 'polypeptide(L)'
;MERVKEEVLQAERAVLYTLGFDLNITHPYQNLIDWLNKEKLLTDLPHESPFKPLVQNAWNLVNDSLRTTLCLQFPPPKLAGAALWMADLMNVEDGTHYSRLTRMGEFYEAFQLHPQELSSICDQMLSEYEHSKLSRLAAGAGQPLPAVKADVEARLGPSRMAAAGAAAAPGGPGPAGVAVKAEEEEGEVKD
;
A
#
# COMPACT_ATOMS: atom_id res chain seq x y z
N MET A 1 -23.69 9.31 27.44
CA MET A 1 -22.22 9.14 27.38
C MET A 1 -21.72 7.97 28.23
N GLU A 2 -22.24 7.75 29.46
CA GLU A 2 -21.75 6.66 30.33
C GLU A 2 -21.97 5.25 29.77
N ARG A 3 -23.14 4.96 29.19
CA ARG A 3 -23.41 3.67 28.54
C ARG A 3 -22.42 3.33 27.42
N VAL A 4 -22.12 4.30 26.55
CA VAL A 4 -21.14 4.12 25.45
C VAL A 4 -19.73 3.88 26.01
N LYS A 5 -19.36 4.53 27.11
CA LYS A 5 -18.06 4.29 27.77
C LYS A 5 -17.97 2.86 28.29
N GLU A 6 -19.03 2.35 28.91
CA GLU A 6 -19.04 0.99 29.43
C GLU A 6 -18.98 -0.06 28.31
N GLU A 7 -19.71 0.15 27.23
CA GLU A 7 -19.66 -0.71 26.03
C GLU A 7 -18.26 -0.73 25.39
N VAL A 8 -17.60 0.43 25.27
CA VAL A 8 -16.23 0.51 24.75
C VAL A 8 -15.25 -0.25 25.65
N LEU A 9 -15.35 -0.12 26.96
CA LEU A 9 -14.48 -0.84 27.91
C LEU A 9 -14.70 -2.35 27.90
N GLN A 10 -15.94 -2.81 27.64
CA GLN A 10 -16.21 -4.23 27.46
C GLN A 10 -15.62 -4.75 26.14
N ALA A 11 -15.81 -4.00 25.05
CA ALA A 11 -15.25 -4.34 23.75
C ALA A 11 -13.71 -4.36 23.75
N GLU A 12 -13.07 -3.36 24.38
CA GLU A 12 -11.62 -3.29 24.54
C GLU A 12 -11.08 -4.55 25.22
N ARG A 13 -11.68 -4.97 26.35
CA ARG A 13 -11.28 -6.20 27.04
C ARG A 13 -11.43 -7.42 26.15
N ALA A 14 -12.54 -7.52 25.41
CA ALA A 14 -12.77 -8.63 24.49
C ALA A 14 -11.69 -8.69 23.40
N VAL A 15 -11.29 -7.55 22.83
CA VAL A 15 -10.21 -7.47 21.85
C VAL A 15 -8.87 -7.89 22.46
N LEU A 16 -8.50 -7.35 23.63
CA LEU A 16 -7.24 -7.68 24.30
C LEU A 16 -7.10 -9.17 24.62
N TYR A 17 -8.16 -9.80 25.13
CA TYR A 17 -8.17 -11.23 25.39
C TYR A 17 -8.08 -12.06 24.10
N THR A 18 -8.77 -11.63 23.05
CA THR A 18 -8.75 -12.34 21.76
C THR A 18 -7.37 -12.31 21.11
N LEU A 19 -6.67 -11.18 21.21
CA LEU A 19 -5.30 -11.02 20.69
C LEU A 19 -4.24 -11.63 21.61
N GLY A 20 -4.61 -12.15 22.78
CA GLY A 20 -3.66 -12.70 23.75
C GLY A 20 -2.66 -11.66 24.26
N PHE A 21 -3.03 -10.37 24.28
CA PHE A 21 -2.16 -9.23 24.58
C PHE A 21 -0.95 -9.06 23.63
N ASP A 22 -0.97 -9.69 22.45
CA ASP A 22 0.01 -9.39 21.40
C ASP A 22 -0.40 -8.14 20.63
N LEU A 23 0.21 -7.01 20.99
CA LEU A 23 -0.06 -5.70 20.40
C LEU A 23 1.07 -5.23 19.47
N ASN A 24 2.12 -6.04 19.28
CA ASN A 24 3.28 -5.63 18.51
C ASN A 24 3.12 -6.01 17.03
N ILE A 25 2.59 -5.09 16.24
CA ILE A 25 2.30 -5.32 14.82
C ILE A 25 3.40 -4.67 13.96
N THR A 26 4.00 -5.47 13.08
CA THR A 26 4.90 -4.96 12.04
C THR A 26 4.12 -4.64 10.78
N HIS A 27 4.34 -3.45 10.21
CA HIS A 27 3.64 -3.01 9.00
C HIS A 27 4.52 -3.05 7.74
N PRO A 28 3.93 -3.29 6.56
CA PRO A 28 4.65 -3.34 5.28
C PRO A 28 5.33 -2.02 4.88
N TYR A 29 4.89 -0.87 5.44
CA TYR A 29 5.44 0.44 5.09
C TYR A 29 6.95 0.56 5.32
N GLN A 30 7.48 0.02 6.42
CA GLN A 30 8.91 0.10 6.72
C GLN A 30 9.73 -0.64 5.65
N ASN A 31 9.32 -1.87 5.33
CA ASN A 31 9.94 -2.69 4.28
C ASN A 31 9.91 -1.99 2.92
N LEU A 32 8.81 -1.29 2.59
CA LEU A 32 8.70 -0.51 1.37
C LEU A 32 9.68 0.67 1.37
N ILE A 33 9.70 1.47 2.45
CA ILE A 33 10.58 2.64 2.57
C ILE A 33 12.05 2.24 2.50
N ASP A 34 12.44 1.18 3.21
CA ASP A 34 13.82 0.68 3.23
C ASP A 34 14.29 0.29 1.82
N TRP A 35 13.42 -0.37 1.06
CA TRP A 35 13.71 -0.72 -0.32
C TRP A 35 13.80 0.52 -1.23
N LEU A 36 12.85 1.45 -1.12
CA LEU A 36 12.83 2.67 -1.92
C LEU A 36 14.06 3.57 -1.65
N ASN A 37 14.52 3.62 -0.39
CA ASN A 37 15.75 4.31 0.01
C ASN A 37 16.99 3.62 -0.57
N LYS A 38 17.08 2.30 -0.45
CA LYS A 38 18.18 1.50 -1.02
C LYS A 38 18.31 1.73 -2.54
N GLU A 39 17.19 1.74 -3.25
CA GLU A 39 17.12 1.97 -4.69
C GLU A 39 17.23 3.45 -5.10
N LYS A 40 17.44 4.37 -4.14
CA LYS A 40 17.53 5.82 -4.35
C LYS A 40 16.34 6.37 -5.14
N LEU A 41 15.15 5.82 -4.92
CA LEU A 41 13.88 6.24 -5.53
C LEU A 41 13.26 7.43 -4.79
N LEU A 42 13.57 7.53 -3.50
CA LEU A 42 13.28 8.69 -2.65
C LEU A 42 14.46 9.67 -2.79
N THR A 43 14.36 10.61 -3.72
CA THR A 43 15.31 11.74 -3.83
C THR A 43 14.91 12.86 -2.86
N ASP A 44 15.88 13.58 -2.33
CA ASP A 44 15.68 14.69 -1.37
C ASP A 44 14.91 15.90 -1.92
N LEU A 45 14.59 15.91 -3.23
CA LEU A 45 13.82 16.94 -3.91
C LEU A 45 12.41 16.40 -4.28
N PRO A 46 11.35 16.76 -3.51
CA PRO A 46 10.01 16.18 -3.63
C PRO A 46 9.27 16.48 -4.94
N HIS A 47 9.75 17.44 -5.72
CA HIS A 47 9.04 18.00 -6.87
C HIS A 47 9.59 17.56 -8.23
N GLU A 48 10.77 16.92 -8.26
CA GLU A 48 11.46 16.54 -9.51
C GLU A 48 11.79 15.04 -9.59
N SER A 49 11.41 14.22 -8.59
CA SER A 49 11.63 12.78 -8.68
C SER A 49 10.78 12.16 -9.79
N PRO A 50 11.38 11.55 -10.82
CA PRO A 50 10.63 10.85 -11.87
C PRO A 50 9.91 9.61 -11.34
N PHE A 51 10.23 9.16 -10.12
CA PHE A 51 9.67 7.97 -9.48
C PHE A 51 8.54 8.29 -8.50
N LYS A 52 8.12 9.56 -8.38
CA LYS A 52 6.99 9.95 -7.54
C LYS A 52 5.70 9.14 -7.83
N PRO A 53 5.32 8.88 -9.10
CA PRO A 53 4.16 8.03 -9.41
C PRO A 53 4.32 6.59 -8.93
N LEU A 54 5.52 6.02 -9.04
CA LEU A 54 5.84 4.67 -8.56
C LEU A 54 5.65 4.55 -7.05
N VAL A 55 6.28 5.46 -6.30
CA VAL A 55 6.22 5.49 -4.84
C VAL A 55 4.77 5.66 -4.37
N GLN A 56 4.04 6.58 -4.99
CA GLN A 56 2.64 6.83 -4.64
C GLN A 56 1.74 5.63 -4.92
N ASN A 57 1.91 4.97 -6.08
CA ASN A 57 1.13 3.79 -6.44
C ASN A 57 1.44 2.61 -5.51
N ALA A 58 2.72 2.36 -5.21
CA ALA A 58 3.12 1.31 -4.28
C ALA A 58 2.55 1.56 -2.88
N TRP A 59 2.59 2.80 -2.40
CA TRP A 59 2.01 3.18 -1.11
C TRP A 59 0.49 2.94 -1.06
N ASN A 60 -0.22 3.33 -2.12
CA ASN A 60 -1.66 3.13 -2.22
C ASN A 60 -2.01 1.63 -2.23
N LEU A 61 -1.25 0.82 -2.96
CA LEU A 61 -1.42 -0.63 -2.98
C LEU A 61 -1.16 -1.24 -1.59
N VAL A 62 -0.16 -0.77 -0.85
CA VAL A 62 0.03 -1.19 0.54
C VAL A 62 -1.20 -0.87 1.40
N ASN A 63 -1.75 0.35 1.31
CA ASN A 63 -2.97 0.71 2.05
C ASN A 63 -4.14 -0.20 1.68
N ASP A 64 -4.26 -0.56 0.41
CA ASP A 64 -5.33 -1.41 -0.09
C ASP A 64 -5.18 -2.84 0.46
N SER A 65 -3.96 -3.36 0.56
CA SER A 65 -3.69 -4.68 1.14
C SER A 65 -4.16 -4.80 2.59
N LEU A 66 -4.11 -3.71 3.37
CA LEU A 66 -4.54 -3.68 4.77
C LEU A 66 -6.05 -3.71 4.95
N ARG A 67 -6.83 -3.47 3.88
CA ARG A 67 -8.29 -3.60 3.89
C ARG A 67 -8.75 -5.03 3.60
N THR A 68 -7.81 -5.92 3.34
CA THR A 68 -8.03 -7.34 3.02
C THR A 68 -7.52 -8.22 4.16
N THR A 69 -7.66 -9.54 4.03
CA THR A 69 -7.09 -10.51 4.97
C THR A 69 -5.62 -10.85 4.69
N LEU A 70 -4.96 -10.16 3.76
CA LEU A 70 -3.57 -10.45 3.36
C LEU A 70 -2.56 -10.30 4.49
N CYS A 71 -2.79 -9.38 5.44
CA CYS A 71 -1.94 -9.20 6.62
C CYS A 71 -1.96 -10.41 7.57
N LEU A 72 -2.95 -11.31 7.44
CA LEU A 72 -3.03 -12.57 8.19
C LEU A 72 -2.45 -13.75 7.40
N GLN A 73 -2.33 -13.62 6.08
CA GLN A 73 -1.87 -14.69 5.18
C GLN A 73 -0.36 -14.61 4.90
N PHE A 74 0.18 -13.39 4.80
CA PHE A 74 1.56 -13.16 4.38
C PHE A 74 2.30 -12.18 5.30
N PRO A 75 3.61 -12.41 5.52
CA PRO A 75 4.45 -11.46 6.24
C PRO A 75 4.51 -10.06 5.59
N PRO A 76 4.71 -8.99 6.37
CA PRO A 76 4.79 -7.62 5.87
C PRO A 76 5.79 -7.37 4.73
N PRO A 77 7.00 -7.98 4.70
CA PRO A 77 7.92 -7.81 3.57
C PRO A 77 7.32 -8.28 2.24
N LYS A 78 6.62 -9.42 2.23
CA LYS A 78 6.00 -9.96 1.00
C LYS A 78 4.93 -9.02 0.45
N LEU A 79 4.13 -8.40 1.32
CA LEU A 79 3.11 -7.44 0.93
C LEU A 79 3.71 -6.16 0.34
N ALA A 80 4.80 -5.65 0.93
CA ALA A 80 5.53 -4.50 0.41
C ALA A 80 6.11 -4.79 -0.98
N GLY A 81 6.73 -5.96 -1.16
CA GLY A 81 7.26 -6.40 -2.45
C GLY A 81 6.16 -6.54 -3.51
N ALA A 82 5.05 -7.20 -3.18
CA ALA A 82 3.94 -7.37 -4.11
C ALA A 82 3.32 -6.03 -4.55
N ALA A 83 3.14 -5.10 -3.61
CA ALA A 83 2.66 -3.75 -3.91
C ALA A 83 3.63 -2.98 -4.82
N LEU A 84 4.93 -3.09 -4.58
CA LEU A 84 5.95 -2.46 -5.43
C LEU A 84 5.99 -3.08 -6.83
N TRP A 85 5.85 -4.41 -6.93
CA TRP A 85 5.81 -5.12 -8.20
C TRP A 85 4.64 -4.69 -9.07
N MET A 86 3.43 -4.63 -8.49
CA MET A 86 2.27 -4.12 -9.20
C MET A 86 2.45 -2.65 -9.60
N ALA A 87 3.00 -1.82 -8.72
CA ALA A 87 3.22 -0.41 -9.03
C ALA A 87 4.20 -0.22 -10.20
N ASP A 88 5.29 -0.98 -10.25
CA ASP A 88 6.25 -0.94 -11.37
C ASP A 88 5.58 -1.40 -12.66
N LEU A 89 4.82 -2.51 -12.63
CA LEU A 89 4.09 -3.01 -13.79
C LEU A 89 3.13 -1.95 -14.37
N MET A 90 2.31 -1.32 -13.51
CA MET A 90 1.35 -0.29 -13.92
C MET A 90 2.02 0.91 -14.59
N ASN A 91 3.13 1.37 -14.03
CA ASN A 91 3.80 2.56 -14.56
C ASN A 91 4.66 2.28 -15.80
N VAL A 92 5.13 1.04 -15.97
CA VAL A 92 5.79 0.58 -17.21
C VAL A 92 4.78 0.52 -18.35
N GLU A 93 3.57 0.01 -18.10
CA GLU A 93 2.48 -0.01 -19.09
C GLU A 93 2.08 1.40 -19.53
N ASP A 94 2.05 2.35 -18.60
CA ASP A 94 1.76 3.76 -18.89
C ASP A 94 2.93 4.50 -19.59
N GLY A 95 4.05 3.82 -19.86
CA GLY A 95 5.24 4.40 -20.49
C GLY A 95 5.96 5.44 -19.63
N THR A 96 5.67 5.47 -18.32
CA THR A 96 6.15 6.50 -17.39
C THR A 96 7.60 6.24 -16.96
N HIS A 97 8.03 4.98 -16.89
CA HIS A 97 9.42 4.60 -16.60
C HIS A 97 9.79 3.20 -17.12
N TYR A 98 11.09 2.91 -17.17
CA TYR A 98 11.60 1.56 -17.41
C TYR A 98 11.55 0.72 -16.12
N SER A 99 11.18 -0.56 -16.24
CA SER A 99 11.11 -1.48 -15.09
C SER A 99 12.47 -1.56 -14.39
N ARG A 100 12.52 -1.14 -13.12
CA ARG A 100 13.73 -1.27 -12.28
C ARG A 100 13.80 -2.61 -11.57
N LEU A 101 12.68 -3.34 -11.53
CA LEU A 101 12.57 -4.67 -10.92
C LEU A 101 13.20 -5.79 -11.76
N THR A 102 13.74 -5.47 -12.94
CA THR A 102 14.38 -6.42 -13.88
C THR A 102 15.55 -7.23 -13.27
N ARG A 103 16.03 -6.90 -12.06
CA ARG A 103 16.90 -7.78 -11.26
C ARG A 103 16.08 -8.82 -10.49
N MET A 104 15.54 -9.78 -11.23
CA MET A 104 14.64 -10.84 -10.75
C MET A 104 15.23 -11.80 -9.69
N GLY A 105 16.50 -11.65 -9.28
CA GLY A 105 17.08 -12.41 -8.15
C GLY A 105 17.03 -11.62 -6.85
N GLU A 106 17.68 -10.46 -6.84
CA GLU A 106 17.84 -9.59 -5.67
C GLU A 106 16.50 -9.13 -5.08
N PHE A 107 15.49 -8.90 -5.93
CA PHE A 107 14.16 -8.47 -5.48
C PHE A 107 13.41 -9.58 -4.73
N TYR A 108 13.33 -10.78 -5.30
CA TYR A 108 12.62 -11.90 -4.67
C TYR A 108 13.30 -12.33 -3.39
N GLU A 109 14.64 -12.30 -3.36
CA GLU A 109 15.40 -12.58 -2.13
C GLU A 109 15.16 -11.52 -1.06
N ALA A 110 15.18 -10.23 -1.42
CA ALA A 110 15.01 -9.15 -0.45
C ALA A 110 13.63 -9.15 0.23
N PHE A 111 12.58 -9.47 -0.53
CA PHE A 111 11.22 -9.54 0.00
C PHE A 111 10.80 -10.95 0.41
N GLN A 112 11.68 -11.94 0.30
CA GLN A 112 11.42 -13.36 0.57
C GLN A 112 10.17 -13.87 -0.17
N LEU A 113 10.01 -13.43 -1.43
CA LEU A 113 8.85 -13.70 -2.27
C LEU A 113 9.12 -14.89 -3.18
N HIS A 114 8.12 -15.77 -3.32
CA HIS A 114 8.08 -16.75 -4.40
C HIS A 114 7.13 -16.29 -5.52
N PRO A 115 7.41 -16.54 -6.82
CA PRO A 115 6.56 -16.07 -7.92
C PRO A 115 5.09 -16.49 -7.82
N GLN A 116 4.82 -17.68 -7.28
CA GLN A 116 3.45 -18.17 -7.08
C GLN A 116 2.71 -17.38 -5.98
N GLU A 117 3.40 -17.05 -4.90
CA GLU A 117 2.83 -16.25 -3.81
C GLU A 117 2.58 -14.82 -4.29
N LEU A 118 3.51 -14.26 -5.07
CA LEU A 118 3.37 -12.94 -5.66
C LEU A 118 2.09 -12.83 -6.49
N SER A 119 1.86 -13.77 -7.42
CA SER A 119 0.61 -13.80 -8.22
C SER A 119 -0.61 -13.85 -7.32
N SER A 120 -0.62 -14.74 -6.32
CA SER A 120 -1.75 -14.87 -5.39
C SER A 120 -2.01 -13.58 -4.60
N ILE A 121 -0.97 -12.88 -4.15
CA ILE A 121 -1.13 -11.60 -3.42
C ILE A 121 -1.71 -10.56 -4.36
N CYS A 122 -1.17 -10.43 -5.57
CA CYS A 122 -1.64 -9.49 -6.58
C CYS A 122 -3.10 -9.74 -6.97
N ASP A 123 -3.48 -10.99 -7.23
CA ASP A 123 -4.85 -11.38 -7.58
C ASP A 123 -5.83 -11.04 -6.45
N GLN A 124 -5.46 -11.29 -5.19
CA GLN A 124 -6.29 -10.93 -4.04
C GLN A 124 -6.42 -9.41 -3.86
N MET A 125 -5.33 -8.66 -4.04
CA MET A 125 -5.36 -7.18 -3.98
C MET A 125 -6.23 -6.60 -5.09
N LEU A 126 -6.18 -7.18 -6.29
CA LEU A 126 -6.96 -6.76 -7.44
C LEU A 126 -8.45 -7.11 -7.30
N SER A 127 -8.75 -8.32 -6.84
CA SER A 127 -10.12 -8.78 -6.56
C SER A 127 -10.83 -7.85 -5.59
N GLU A 128 -10.14 -7.38 -4.54
CA GLU A 128 -10.72 -6.43 -3.59
C GLU A 128 -10.96 -5.05 -4.20
N TYR A 129 -10.17 -4.64 -5.18
CA TYR A 129 -10.44 -3.43 -5.95
C TYR A 129 -11.76 -3.55 -6.73
N GLU A 130 -11.99 -4.69 -7.40
CA GLU A 130 -13.24 -4.96 -8.10
C GLU A 130 -14.41 -4.96 -7.11
N HIS A 131 -14.35 -5.76 -6.04
CA HIS A 131 -15.45 -5.90 -5.09
C HIS A 131 -15.75 -4.59 -4.34
N SER A 132 -14.73 -3.87 -3.85
CA SER A 132 -14.90 -2.63 -3.09
C SER A 132 -15.41 -1.49 -3.96
N LYS A 133 -14.89 -1.35 -5.18
CA LYS A 133 -15.33 -0.31 -6.13
C LYS A 133 -16.73 -0.61 -6.68
N LEU A 134 -17.00 -1.86 -7.04
CA LEU A 134 -18.33 -2.30 -7.47
C LEU A 134 -19.36 -2.13 -6.36
N SER A 135 -19.03 -2.51 -5.13
CA SER A 135 -19.94 -2.37 -3.99
C SER A 135 -20.21 -0.90 -3.66
N ARG A 136 -19.21 -0.01 -3.76
CA ARG A 136 -19.40 1.44 -3.56
C ARG A 136 -20.22 2.08 -4.69
N LEU A 137 -19.97 1.70 -5.93
CA LEU A 137 -20.73 2.16 -7.09
C LEU A 137 -22.18 1.65 -7.03
N ALA A 138 -22.39 0.39 -6.65
CA ALA A 138 -23.70 -0.20 -6.44
C ALA A 138 -24.48 0.47 -5.31
N ALA A 139 -23.80 0.79 -4.20
CA ALA A 139 -24.39 1.52 -3.08
C ALA A 139 -24.77 2.97 -3.47
N GLY A 140 -23.97 3.62 -4.30
CA GLY A 140 -24.26 4.95 -4.84
C GLY A 140 -25.34 4.98 -5.93
N ALA A 141 -25.47 3.90 -6.71
CA ALA A 141 -26.42 3.78 -7.81
C ALA A 141 -27.74 3.06 -7.45
N GLY A 142 -27.83 2.44 -6.27
CA GLY A 142 -28.99 1.67 -5.84
C GLY A 142 -29.27 0.42 -6.67
N GLN A 143 -28.27 -0.11 -7.38
CA GLN A 143 -28.39 -1.24 -8.31
C GLN A 143 -27.75 -2.53 -7.75
N PRO A 144 -28.27 -3.72 -8.11
CA PRO A 144 -27.71 -5.00 -7.65
C PRO A 144 -26.31 -5.27 -8.23
N LEU A 145 -25.40 -5.79 -7.39
CA LEU A 145 -23.97 -6.04 -7.71
C LEU A 145 -23.69 -6.71 -9.06
N PRO A 146 -24.45 -7.72 -9.53
CA PRO A 146 -24.19 -8.39 -10.80
C PRO A 146 -24.35 -7.47 -12.02
N ALA A 147 -25.28 -6.52 -11.97
CA ALA A 147 -25.53 -5.57 -13.06
C ALA A 147 -24.46 -4.48 -13.11
N VAL A 148 -24.00 -4.02 -11.94
CA VAL A 148 -22.89 -3.05 -11.84
C VAL A 148 -21.58 -3.70 -12.26
N LYS A 149 -21.36 -4.97 -11.91
CA LYS A 149 -20.20 -5.75 -12.38
C LYS A 149 -20.16 -5.84 -13.90
N ALA A 150 -21.28 -6.19 -14.54
CA ALA A 150 -21.36 -6.25 -16.01
C ALA A 150 -21.16 -4.88 -16.68
N ASP A 151 -21.71 -3.79 -16.12
CA ASP A 151 -21.54 -2.43 -16.67
C ASP A 151 -20.10 -1.94 -16.51
N VAL A 152 -19.46 -2.22 -15.37
CA VAL A 152 -18.07 -1.89 -15.10
C VAL A 152 -17.14 -2.72 -15.97
N GLU A 153 -17.33 -4.03 -16.10
CA GLU A 153 -16.58 -4.90 -17.02
C GLU A 153 -16.75 -4.45 -18.49
N ALA A 154 -17.96 -4.06 -18.91
CA ALA A 154 -18.22 -3.53 -20.25
C ALA A 154 -17.56 -2.16 -20.50
N ARG A 155 -17.38 -1.34 -19.45
CA ARG A 155 -16.76 -0.01 -19.53
C ARG A 155 -15.24 -0.01 -19.29
N LEU A 156 -14.71 -1.02 -18.61
CA LEU A 156 -13.31 -1.17 -18.21
C LEU A 156 -12.61 -2.37 -18.88
N GLY A 157 -12.94 -2.67 -20.13
CA GLY A 157 -12.19 -3.66 -20.93
C GLY A 157 -10.65 -3.50 -20.78
N PRO A 158 -9.87 -4.56 -21.05
CA PRO A 158 -8.63 -4.96 -20.35
C PRO A 158 -7.44 -3.98 -20.30
N SER A 159 -7.58 -2.73 -20.73
CA SER A 159 -6.46 -1.82 -20.98
C SER A 159 -6.60 -0.44 -20.31
N ARG A 160 -7.31 -0.31 -19.18
CA ARG A 160 -7.44 1.02 -18.54
C ARG A 160 -7.56 1.06 -17.02
N MET A 161 -6.86 0.16 -16.33
CA MET A 161 -6.76 0.19 -14.86
C MET A 161 -6.00 1.41 -14.31
N ALA A 162 -5.17 2.07 -15.12
CA ALA A 162 -4.39 3.25 -14.71
C ALA A 162 -5.23 4.54 -14.50
N ALA A 163 -6.27 4.77 -15.30
CA ALA A 163 -6.92 6.09 -15.33
C ALA A 163 -7.92 6.33 -14.18
N ALA A 164 -8.44 5.27 -13.55
CA ALA A 164 -9.51 5.41 -12.57
C ALA A 164 -9.02 5.64 -11.13
N GLY A 165 -7.72 5.51 -10.86
CA GLY A 165 -7.10 5.80 -9.56
C GLY A 165 -6.94 7.30 -9.27
N ALA A 166 -6.99 8.15 -10.29
CA ALA A 166 -6.72 9.59 -10.14
C ALA A 166 -7.93 10.43 -9.67
N ALA A 167 -9.17 9.91 -9.76
CA ALA A 167 -10.37 10.76 -9.65
C ALA A 167 -11.14 10.64 -8.31
N ALA A 168 -10.71 9.83 -7.34
CA ALA A 168 -11.47 9.64 -6.11
C ALA A 168 -10.59 9.38 -4.88
N ALA A 169 -9.83 10.38 -4.46
CA ALA A 169 -9.31 10.47 -3.09
C ALA A 169 -9.77 11.80 -2.48
N PRO A 170 -10.68 11.80 -1.47
CA PRO A 170 -10.76 12.92 -0.55
C PRO A 170 -9.49 12.88 0.32
N GLY A 171 -8.80 14.01 0.41
CA GLY A 171 -7.48 14.13 1.02
C GLY A 171 -7.33 13.43 2.37
N GLY A 172 -6.48 12.41 2.42
CA GLY A 172 -5.82 11.97 3.64
C GLY A 172 -4.50 12.72 3.80
N PRO A 173 -4.01 12.94 5.04
CA PRO A 173 -2.78 13.68 5.25
C PRO A 173 -1.62 12.86 4.67
N GLY A 174 -0.94 13.42 3.66
CA GLY A 174 0.36 12.91 3.23
C GLY A 174 1.36 12.95 4.40
N PRO A 175 2.47 12.21 4.30
CA PRO A 175 3.44 12.14 5.39
C PRO A 175 4.00 13.55 5.63
N ALA A 176 3.62 14.12 6.76
CA ALA A 176 4.22 15.34 7.27
C ALA A 176 5.69 15.07 7.59
N GLY A 177 6.55 16.00 7.18
CA GLY A 177 8.00 15.88 7.18
C GLY A 177 8.57 15.42 8.53
N VAL A 178 9.48 14.46 8.45
CA VAL A 178 10.40 14.14 9.52
C VAL A 178 11.48 15.22 9.51
N ALA A 179 11.35 16.19 10.42
CA ALA A 179 12.38 17.18 10.68
C ALA A 179 13.61 16.48 11.29
N VAL A 180 14.69 16.42 10.52
CA VAL A 180 16.01 16.02 11.02
C VAL A 180 16.55 17.19 11.84
N LYS A 181 16.65 17.01 13.15
CA LYS A 181 17.40 17.88 14.05
C LYS A 181 18.89 17.65 13.78
N ALA A 182 19.59 18.68 13.29
CA ALA A 182 21.04 18.71 13.30
C ALA A 182 21.50 19.03 14.73
N GLU A 183 22.25 18.13 15.34
CA GLU A 183 23.03 18.41 16.54
C GLU A 183 24.36 19.03 16.10
N GLU A 184 24.65 20.24 16.59
CA GLU A 184 25.95 20.89 16.50
C GLU A 184 26.93 20.16 17.43
N GLU A 185 28.02 19.63 16.86
CA GLU A 185 29.18 19.17 17.62
C GLU A 185 30.21 20.32 17.69
N GLU A 186 30.23 21.05 18.81
CA GLU A 186 31.39 21.84 19.21
C GLU A 186 32.43 20.91 19.86
N GLY A 187 33.57 20.72 19.18
CA GLY A 187 34.69 19.90 19.65
C GLY A 187 36.01 20.67 19.58
N GLU A 188 36.30 21.34 20.69
CA GLU A 188 37.57 21.88 21.20
C GLU A 188 38.86 21.33 20.53
N VAL A 189 39.63 22.20 19.87
CA VAL A 189 41.03 21.91 19.47
C VAL A 189 41.96 22.36 20.59
N LYS A 190 42.62 21.39 21.23
CA LYS A 190 43.79 21.57 22.08
C LYS A 190 45.02 21.01 21.36
N ASP A 191 45.95 21.90 21.04
CA ASP A 191 47.38 21.89 21.43
C ASP A 191 48.19 22.81 20.50
#